data_AF-A0A973XAS0-F1
#
_entry.id   AF-A0A973XAS0-F1
#
_cell.length_a   1.000
_cell.length_b   1.000
_cell.length_c   1.000
_cell.angle_alpha   90.00
_cell.angle_beta   90.00
_cell.angle_gamma   90.00
#
_symmetry.space_group_name_H-M   'P 1'
#
loop_
_entity.id
_entity.type
_entity.pdbx_description
1 polymer ?
#
loop_
_entity_poly.entity_id
_entity_poly.type
_entity_poly.pdbx_seq_one_letter_code
_entity_poly.pdbx_strand_id
1 'polypeptide(L)'
;MSDAHKSECRGGARHCANQTINDLDYATGTRPGKAFSTLLAQFALRGHAVHPLADGGYLVSKYGMTHHAPDLAGLQAFAERVGVTR
;
A
#
# COMPACT_ATOMS: atom_id res chain seq x y z
N MET A 1 -23.23 -42.49 -23.32
CA MET A 1 -23.68 -41.31 -22.56
C MET A 1 -23.84 -41.82 -21.13
N SER A 2 -22.99 -41.51 -20.16
CA SER A 2 -22.59 -40.15 -19.77
C SER A 2 -21.26 -40.14 -19.00
N ASP A 3 -20.50 -39.06 -19.21
CA ASP A 3 -19.24 -38.69 -18.56
C ASP A 3 -19.27 -38.72 -17.03
N ALA A 4 -18.21 -39.26 -16.43
CA ALA A 4 -17.91 -39.14 -15.01
C ALA A 4 -17.28 -37.76 -14.74
N HIS A 5 -18.08 -36.84 -14.20
CA HIS A 5 -17.63 -35.51 -13.80
C HIS A 5 -16.79 -35.61 -12.50
N LYS A 6 -15.47 -35.69 -12.65
CA LYS A 6 -14.51 -35.58 -11.55
C LYS A 6 -14.54 -34.13 -11.02
N SER A 7 -15.23 -33.92 -9.91
CA SER A 7 -15.21 -32.64 -9.20
C SER A 7 -13.95 -32.57 -8.33
N GLU A 8 -12.94 -31.87 -8.82
CA GLU A 8 -11.78 -31.51 -8.01
C GLU A 8 -12.14 -30.28 -7.16
N CYS A 9 -12.57 -30.52 -5.93
CA CYS A 9 -12.75 -29.49 -4.92
C CYS A 9 -11.39 -28.90 -4.53
N ARG A 10 -11.12 -27.64 -4.92
CA ARG A 10 -9.96 -26.88 -4.44
C ARG A 10 -10.16 -26.51 -2.96
N GLY A 11 -9.66 -27.36 -2.07
CA GLY A 11 -9.44 -27.00 -0.67
C GLY A 11 -8.18 -26.15 -0.55
N GLY A 12 -8.30 -24.93 -0.01
CA GLY A 12 -7.15 -24.08 0.27
C GLY A 12 -7.50 -22.81 1.03
N ALA A 13 -7.33 -22.87 2.35
CA ALA A 13 -7.26 -21.77 3.32
C ALA A 13 -8.53 -20.93 3.56
N ARG A 14 -9.22 -21.33 4.64
CA ARG A 14 -10.04 -20.46 5.48
C ARG A 14 -9.22 -19.25 5.93
N HIS A 15 -9.63 -18.04 5.58
CA HIS A 15 -9.27 -16.84 6.34
C HIS A 15 -10.55 -16.16 6.82
N CYS A 16 -11.08 -16.69 7.92
CA CYS A 16 -11.88 -15.91 8.85
C CYS A 16 -10.91 -15.14 9.75
N ALA A 17 -10.58 -13.90 9.37
CA ALA A 17 -9.91 -12.95 10.24
C ALA A 17 -10.82 -11.74 10.41
N ASN A 18 -11.50 -11.72 11.56
CA ASN A 18 -12.17 -10.56 12.10
C ASN A 18 -11.11 -9.57 12.63
N GLN A 19 -11.38 -8.27 12.43
CA GLN A 19 -10.77 -7.08 13.05
C GLN A 19 -9.43 -6.57 12.50
N THR A 20 -9.47 -5.46 11.75
CA THR A 20 -9.11 -4.10 12.25
C THR A 20 -9.54 -3.06 11.20
N ILE A 21 -10.08 -1.95 11.68
CA ILE A 21 -10.80 -0.86 11.00
C ILE A 21 -9.84 0.02 10.17
N ASN A 22 -9.06 -0.55 9.27
CA ASN A 22 -8.25 0.21 8.32
C ASN A 22 -8.88 0.09 6.93
N ASP A 23 -10.08 0.67 6.79
CA ASP A 23 -10.64 1.13 5.51
C ASP A 23 -9.80 2.31 4.96
N LEU A 24 -8.50 2.09 4.75
CA LEU A 24 -7.74 2.89 3.80
C LEU A 24 -7.79 2.19 2.44
N ASP A 25 -9.03 2.09 1.94
CA ASP A 25 -9.26 1.96 0.50
C ASP A 25 -8.83 3.29 -0.14
N TYR A 26 -7.56 3.37 -0.51
CA TYR A 26 -7.11 4.35 -1.51
C TYR A 26 -6.88 3.60 -2.81
N ALA A 27 -7.98 3.29 -3.49
CA ALA A 27 -7.97 2.91 -4.89
C ALA A 27 -7.27 3.99 -5.74
N THR A 28 -5.95 3.86 -5.92
CA THR A 28 -5.21 4.66 -6.91
C THR A 28 -4.93 3.76 -8.10
N GLY A 29 -5.84 3.80 -9.06
CA GLY A 29 -5.80 3.08 -10.32
C GLY A 29 -4.66 3.54 -11.22
N THR A 30 -3.44 3.12 -10.93
CA THR A 30 -2.33 2.94 -11.86
C THR A 30 -1.31 2.16 -11.07
N ARG A 31 -1.03 0.89 -11.43
CA ARG A 31 -0.06 0.06 -10.69
C ARG A 31 1.24 0.85 -10.56
N PRO A 32 1.59 1.38 -9.38
CA PRO A 32 2.89 1.97 -9.22
C PRO A 32 3.90 0.84 -9.36
N GLY A 33 5.07 1.12 -9.92
CA GLY A 33 6.13 0.12 -9.99
C GLY A 33 6.36 -0.52 -8.61
N LYS A 34 6.77 -1.80 -8.57
CA LYS A 34 6.95 -2.58 -7.33
C LYS A 34 7.68 -1.80 -6.22
N ALA A 35 8.68 -1.01 -6.59
CA ALA A 35 9.44 -0.14 -5.68
C ALA A 35 8.56 0.91 -4.97
N PHE A 36 7.67 1.59 -5.70
CA PHE A 36 6.78 2.60 -5.13
C PHE A 36 5.76 1.99 -4.18
N SER A 37 5.11 0.89 -4.56
CA SER A 37 4.15 0.20 -3.68
C SER A 37 4.83 -0.30 -2.41
N THR A 38 6.09 -0.74 -2.51
CA THR A 38 6.88 -1.14 -1.34
C THR A 38 7.18 0.06 -0.44
N LEU A 39 7.55 1.21 -1.01
CA LEU A 39 7.80 2.45 -0.28
C LEU A 39 6.56 2.92 0.48
N LEU A 40 5.40 2.95 -0.19
CA LEU A 40 4.12 3.28 0.46
C LEU A 40 3.78 2.31 1.59
N ALA A 41 3.96 1.00 1.37
CA ALA A 41 3.72 0.01 2.40
C ALA A 41 4.63 0.24 3.62
N GLN A 42 5.91 0.58 3.42
CA GLN A 42 6.82 0.89 4.52
C GLN A 42 6.41 2.15 5.28
N PHE A 43 5.95 3.20 4.59
CA PHE A 43 5.38 4.38 5.24
C PHE A 43 4.16 4.03 6.09
N ALA A 44 3.23 3.25 5.53
CA ALA A 44 2.03 2.80 6.23
C ALA A 44 2.36 1.95 7.47
N LEU A 45 3.32 1.02 7.37
CA LEU A 45 3.79 0.21 8.51
C LEU A 45 4.38 1.07 9.65
N ARG A 46 4.90 2.25 9.34
CA ARG A 46 5.44 3.20 10.31
C ARG A 46 4.42 4.26 10.73
N GLY A 47 3.15 4.13 10.32
CA GLY A 47 2.06 5.02 10.68
C GLY A 47 2.08 6.37 9.94
N HIS A 48 2.69 6.43 8.77
CA HIS A 48 2.61 7.59 7.89
C HIS A 48 1.50 7.39 6.86
N ALA A 49 0.67 8.42 6.67
CA ALA A 49 -0.24 8.51 5.54
C ALA A 49 0.48 9.20 4.38
N VAL A 50 0.32 8.72 3.16
CA VAL A 50 0.90 9.36 1.96
C VAL A 50 -0.23 9.66 0.99
N HIS A 51 -0.34 10.92 0.59
CA HIS A 51 -1.37 11.41 -0.33
C HIS A 51 -0.71 11.92 -1.61
N PRO A 52 -1.01 11.35 -2.78
CA PRO A 52 -0.61 11.95 -4.04
C PRO A 52 -1.35 13.28 -4.24
N LEU A 53 -0.65 14.28 -4.76
CA LEU A 53 -1.19 15.60 -5.07
C LEU A 53 -1.46 15.71 -6.58
N ALA A 54 -2.40 16.58 -6.96
CA ALA A 54 -2.81 16.75 -8.35
C ALA A 54 -1.70 17.36 -9.25
N ASP A 55 -0.72 18.01 -8.63
CA ASP A 55 0.47 18.58 -9.28
C ASP A 55 1.57 17.53 -9.52
N GLY A 56 1.37 16.28 -9.11
CA GLY A 56 2.33 15.18 -9.24
C GLY A 56 3.24 14.98 -8.03
N GLY A 57 3.06 15.76 -6.97
CA GLY A 57 3.77 15.60 -5.70
C GLY A 57 3.14 14.56 -4.76
N TYR A 58 3.75 14.40 -3.59
CA TYR A 58 3.29 13.55 -2.51
C TYR A 58 3.30 14.31 -1.19
N LEU A 59 2.23 14.18 -0.42
CA LEU A 59 2.11 14.72 0.93
C LEU A 59 2.15 13.58 1.94
N VAL A 60 3.19 13.53 2.76
CA VAL A 60 3.31 12.56 3.85
C VAL A 60 2.80 13.20 5.14
N SER A 61 1.86 12.57 5.84
CA SER A 61 1.29 13.07 7.09
C SER A 61 1.49 12.07 8.23
N LYS A 62 1.88 12.56 9.41
CA LYS A 62 1.96 11.78 10.65
C LYS A 62 1.87 12.70 11.87
N TYR A 63 1.05 12.33 12.85
CA TYR A 63 0.87 13.08 14.11
C TYR A 63 0.60 14.59 13.93
N GLY A 64 -0.17 14.96 12.90
CA GLY A 64 -0.46 16.35 12.56
C GLY A 64 0.68 17.11 11.87
N MET A 65 1.83 16.47 11.63
CA MET A 65 2.94 17.01 10.85
C MET A 65 2.83 16.54 9.39
N THR A 66 3.01 17.46 8.46
CA THR A 66 2.98 17.18 7.03
C THR A 66 4.31 17.49 6.37
N HIS A 67 4.76 16.61 5.48
CA HIS A 67 5.95 16.80 4.65
C HIS A 67 5.55 16.73 3.18
N HIS A 68 5.84 17.79 2.44
CA HIS A 68 5.66 17.82 0.99
C HIS A 68 6.90 17.28 0.28
N ALA A 69 6.71 16.29 -0.58
CA ALA A 69 7.73 15.75 -1.48
C ALA A 69 7.29 16.02 -2.92
N PRO A 70 8.02 16.82 -3.71
CA PRO A 70 7.59 17.20 -5.05
C PRO A 70 7.64 16.04 -6.06
N ASP A 71 8.41 14.99 -5.75
CA ASP A 71 8.59 13.83 -6.60
C ASP A 71 8.90 12.56 -5.78
N LEU A 72 9.05 11.43 -6.48
CA LEU A 72 9.36 10.14 -5.85
C LEU A 72 10.76 10.14 -5.19
N ALA A 73 11.74 10.85 -5.77
CA ALA A 73 13.07 10.95 -5.20
C ALA A 73 13.05 11.67 -3.84
N GLY A 74 12.29 12.76 -3.73
CA GLY A 74 12.06 13.48 -2.48
C GLY A 74 11.29 12.64 -1.45
N LEU A 75 10.34 11.82 -1.90
CA LEU A 75 9.63 10.88 -1.03
C LEU A 75 10.57 9.79 -0.49
N GLN A 76 11.48 9.28 -1.32
CA GLN A 76 12.49 8.29 -0.91
C GLN A 76 13.54 8.89 0.04
N ALA A 77 14.06 10.08 -0.26
CA ALA A 77 14.99 10.78 0.63
C ALA A 77 14.35 11.07 2.00
N PHE A 78 13.06 11.41 2.00
CA PHE A 78 12.30 11.54 3.25
C PHE A 78 12.21 10.21 4.00
N ALA A 79 11.92 9.11 3.29
CA ALA A 79 11.85 7.77 3.87
C ALA A 79 13.15 7.37 4.56
N GLU A 80 14.30 7.66 3.94
CA GLU A 80 15.63 7.41 4.52
C GLU A 80 15.84 8.27 5.77
N ARG A 81 15.49 9.56 5.72
CA ARG A 81 15.62 10.48 6.85
C ARG A 81 14.78 10.06 8.07
N VAL A 82 13.59 9.51 7.84
CA VAL A 82 12.70 9.06 8.93
C VAL A 82 12.87 7.58 9.28
N GLY A 83 13.82 6.88 8.65
CA GLY A 83 14.11 5.46 8.91
C GLY A 83 12.98 4.51 8.50
N VAL A 84 12.21 4.89 7.48
CA VAL A 84 11.15 4.08 6.85
C VAL A 84 11.79 3.03 5.92
N THR A 85 12.70 3.47 5.04
CA THR A 85 13.54 2.62 4.19
C THR A 85 14.92 2.41 4.81
N ARG A 86 15.53 1.26 4.53
CA ARG A 86 16.89 0.90 4.97
C ARG A 86 17.65 0.24 3.84
#